data_AF-A0A183ELF1-F1
#
_entry.id   AF-A0A183ELF1-F1
#
_cell.length_a   1.000
_cell.length_b   1.000
_cell.length_c   1.000
_cell.angle_alpha   90.00
_cell.angle_beta   90.00
_cell.angle_gamma   90.00
#
_symmetry.space_group_name_H-M   'P 1'
#
loop_
_entity.id
_entity.type
_entity.pdbx_description
1 polymer ?
#
loop_
_entity_poly.entity_id
_entity_poly.type
_entity_poly.pdbx_seq_one_letter_code
_entity_poly.pdbx_strand_id
1 'polypeptide(L)'
;MGAKELVLTPLIMNALEKYPWFTRRAKFLNVPTQLLFTFVLYSSMIPVGCALYPQMNNVTVGTLKRYEPSAYEEMRRKMHTVPTAQQLVFFNKGL
;
A
#
# COMPACT_ATOMS: atom_id res chain seq x y z
N MET A 1 7.10 -19.44 7.77
CA MET A 1 6.94 -18.33 6.81
C MET A 1 6.78 -17.04 7.61
N GLY A 2 7.66 -16.04 7.45
CA GLY A 2 7.50 -14.73 8.12
C GLY A 2 8.78 -13.98 8.54
N ALA A 3 9.98 -14.52 8.32
CA ALA A 3 11.22 -13.87 8.77
C ALA A 3 11.80 -12.84 7.79
N LYS A 4 11.31 -12.78 6.54
CA LYS A 4 11.91 -11.98 5.47
C LYS A 4 11.54 -10.49 5.50
N GLU A 5 10.31 -10.15 5.90
CA GLU A 5 9.91 -8.73 6.03
C GLU A 5 10.63 -8.02 7.20
N LEU A 6 11.04 -8.78 8.21
CA LEU A 6 11.72 -8.29 9.41
C LEU A 6 13.23 -8.24 9.30
N VAL A 7 13.86 -8.51 8.15
CA VAL A 7 15.33 -8.49 7.98
C VAL A 7 15.92 -7.07 8.07
N LEU A 8 15.11 -6.05 7.79
CA LEU A 8 15.57 -4.66 7.82
C LEU A 8 15.93 -4.19 9.25
N THR A 9 15.12 -4.57 10.25
CA THR A 9 15.36 -4.22 11.65
C THR A 9 16.69 -4.78 12.22
N PRO A 10 17.04 -6.08 12.09
CA PRO A 10 18.32 -6.61 12.54
C PRO A 10 19.50 -6.07 11.70
N LEU A 11 19.31 -5.71 10.44
CA LEU A 11 20.36 -5.05 9.65
C LEU A 11 20.69 -3.66 10.22
N ILE A 12 19.67 -2.88 10.57
CA ILE A 12 19.82 -1.56 11.20
C ILE A 12 20.46 -1.71 12.58
N MET A 13 20.04 -2.68 13.39
CA MET A 13 20.64 -2.93 14.70
C MET A 13 22.11 -3.33 14.60
N ASN A 14 22.46 -4.22 13.66
CA ASN A 14 23.85 -4.59 13.42
C ASN A 14 24.71 -3.38 12.97
N ALA A 15 24.12 -2.42 12.26
CA ALA A 15 24.81 -1.17 11.93
C ALA A 15 24.99 -0.27 13.16
N LEU A 16 23.97 -0.16 14.02
CA LEU A 16 24.03 0.64 15.25
C LEU A 16 25.01 0.09 16.29
N GLU A 17 25.11 -1.23 16.40
CA GLU A 17 26.04 -1.89 17.33
C GLU A 17 27.52 -1.62 17.03
N LYS A 18 27.87 -1.24 15.79
CA LYS A 18 29.24 -0.84 15.44
C LYS A 18 29.65 0.50 16.05
N TYR A 19 28.69 1.29 16.55
CA TYR A 19 28.99 2.59 17.14
C TYR A 19 29.21 2.49 18.66
N PRO A 20 30.37 2.94 19.19
CA PRO A 20 30.69 2.84 20.62
C PRO A 20 29.70 3.55 21.55
N TRP A 21 29.06 4.63 21.08
CA TRP A 21 28.09 5.38 21.87
C TRP A 21 26.80 4.58 22.08
N PHE A 22 26.41 3.76 21.10
CA PHE A 22 25.20 2.94 21.14
C PHE A 22 25.42 1.71 22.01
N THR A 23 26.54 1.00 21.80
CA THR A 23 26.91 -0.18 22.60
C THR A 23 27.07 0.15 24.08
N ARG A 24 27.65 1.30 24.44
CA ARG A 24 27.73 1.77 25.84
C ARG A 24 26.35 1.98 26.50
N ARG A 25 25.29 2.17 25.71
CA ARG A 25 23.91 2.42 26.16
C ARG A 25 22.93 1.33 25.72
N ALA A 26 23.42 0.22 25.17
CA ALA A 26 22.61 -0.82 24.54
C ALA A 26 21.53 -1.40 25.48
N LYS A 27 21.84 -1.55 26.77
CA LYS A 27 20.89 -2.01 27.80
C LYS A 27 19.61 -1.17 27.85
N PHE A 28 19.70 0.12 27.53
CA PHE A 28 18.56 1.04 27.52
C PHE A 28 18.03 1.32 26.12
N LEU A 29 18.88 1.25 25.09
CA LEU A 29 18.52 1.66 23.73
C LEU A 29 18.03 0.49 22.84
N ASN A 30 18.43 -0.75 23.08
CA ASN A 30 18.09 -1.87 22.19
C ASN A 30 16.58 -2.04 22.02
N VAL A 31 15.82 -2.14 23.12
CA VAL A 31 14.38 -2.38 23.07
C VAL A 31 13.62 -1.19 22.47
N PRO A 32 13.83 0.07 22.93
CA PRO A 32 13.13 1.21 22.34
C PRO A 32 13.43 1.41 20.86
N THR A 33 14.69 1.25 20.45
CA THR A 33 15.09 1.41 19.06
C THR A 33 14.45 0.32 18.18
N GLN A 34 14.39 -0.93 18.64
CA GLN A 34 13.76 -2.01 17.89
C GLN A 34 12.25 -1.80 17.73
N LEU A 35 11.59 -1.38 18.80
CA LEU A 35 10.16 -1.12 18.80
C LEU A 35 9.81 0.05 17.87
N LEU A 36 10.61 1.13 17.91
CA LEU A 36 10.42 2.29 17.04
C LEU A 36 10.57 1.93 15.56
N PHE A 37 11.65 1.25 15.18
CA PHE A 37 11.84 0.85 13.78
C PHE A 37 10.75 -0.09 13.30
N THR A 38 10.36 -1.06 14.12
CA THR A 38 9.26 -1.98 13.82
C THR A 38 7.96 -1.18 13.62
N PHE A 39 7.61 -0.29 14.55
CA PHE A 39 6.41 0.53 14.46
C PHE A 39 6.38 1.37 13.17
N VAL A 40 7.47 2.06 12.85
CA VAL A 40 7.58 2.88 11.63
C VAL A 40 7.42 2.03 10.38
N LEU A 41 8.11 0.88 10.29
CA LEU A 41 8.02 0.01 9.12
C LEU A 41 6.60 -0.51 8.93
N TYR A 42 5.99 -1.11 9.96
CA TYR A 42 4.65 -1.67 9.86
C TYR A 42 3.56 -0.62 9.61
N SER A 43 3.64 0.53 10.30
CA SER A 43 2.68 1.63 10.08
C SER A 43 2.78 2.23 8.69
N SER A 44 3.97 2.25 8.08
CA SER A 44 4.17 2.75 6.72
C SER A 44 3.68 1.80 5.63
N MET A 45 3.56 0.50 5.91
CA MET A 45 3.13 -0.48 4.88
C MET A 45 1.75 -0.18 4.31
N ILE A 46 0.79 0.21 5.16
CA ILE A 46 -0.59 0.50 4.74
C ILE A 46 -0.67 1.74 3.84
N PRO A 47 -0.19 2.94 4.24
CA PRO A 47 -0.25 4.11 3.38
C PRO A 47 0.57 3.94 2.10
N VAL A 48 1.71 3.24 2.15
CA VAL A 48 2.48 2.90 0.93
C VAL A 48 1.69 1.97 0.01
N GLY A 49 1.03 0.95 0.56
CA GLY A 49 0.14 0.08 -0.21
C GLY A 49 -1.01 0.84 -0.86
N CYS A 50 -1.68 1.72 -0.11
CA CYS A 50 -2.74 2.58 -0.62
C CYS A 50 -2.26 3.60 -1.66
N ALA A 51 -1.02 4.07 -1.57
CA ALA A 51 -0.44 5.00 -2.54
C ALA A 51 -0.01 4.31 -3.84
N LEU A 52 0.58 3.11 -3.75
CA LEU A 52 0.97 2.30 -4.91
C LEU A 52 -0.25 1.74 -5.65
N TYR A 53 -1.28 1.37 -4.90
CA TYR A 53 -2.52 0.82 -5.40
C TYR A 53 -3.69 1.65 -4.88
N PRO A 54 -3.95 2.81 -5.50
CA PRO A 54 -5.09 3.64 -5.11
C PRO A 54 -6.36 2.81 -5.25
N GLN A 55 -7.06 2.65 -4.13
CA GLN A 55 -8.28 1.86 -4.07
C GLN A 55 -9.31 2.45 -5.02
N MET A 56 -9.53 3.77 -4.98
CA MET A 56 -10.38 4.45 -5.96
C MET A 56 -9.62 4.79 -7.24
N ASN A 57 -10.07 4.22 -8.35
CA ASN A 57 -9.58 4.55 -9.68
C ASN A 57 -10.74 5.00 -10.57
N ASN A 58 -10.44 5.68 -11.68
CA ASN A 58 -11.46 6.08 -12.65
C ASN A 58 -11.11 5.61 -14.06
N VAL A 59 -12.14 5.45 -14.88
CA VAL A 59 -12.02 5.14 -16.31
C VAL A 59 -13.16 5.79 -17.07
N THR A 60 -12.89 6.20 -18.30
CA THR A 60 -13.89 6.76 -19.20
C THR A 60 -14.81 5.66 -19.75
N VAL A 61 -16.11 5.92 -19.87
CA VAL A 61 -17.09 4.96 -20.40
C VAL A 61 -16.71 4.42 -21.79
N GLY A 62 -16.17 5.28 -22.66
CA GLY A 62 -15.67 4.85 -23.97
C GLY A 62 -14.50 3.85 -23.87
N THR A 63 -13.60 4.06 -22.92
CA THR A 63 -12.48 3.14 -22.64
C THR A 63 -12.98 1.83 -22.05
N LEU A 64 -13.93 1.88 -21.11
CA LEU A 64 -14.58 0.70 -20.53
C LEU A 64 -15.27 -0.14 -21.61
N LYS A 65 -16.04 0.49 -22.51
CA LYS A 65 -16.70 -0.20 -23.63
C LYS A 65 -15.71 -0.87 -24.59
N ARG A 66 -14.53 -0.26 -24.79
CA ARG A 66 -13.50 -0.77 -25.71
C ARG A 66 -12.73 -1.96 -25.15
N TYR A 67 -12.36 -1.91 -23.86
CA TYR A 67 -11.48 -2.92 -23.26
C TYR A 67 -12.22 -3.95 -22.40
N GLU A 68 -13.37 -3.59 -21.81
CA GLU A 68 -14.21 -4.46 -20.96
C GLU A 68 -15.70 -4.35 -21.32
N PRO A 69 -16.10 -4.83 -22.51
CA PRO A 69 -17.48 -4.69 -22.99
C PRO A 69 -18.51 -5.40 -22.11
N SER A 70 -18.15 -6.52 -21.47
CA SER A 70 -19.03 -7.24 -20.53
C SER A 70 -19.35 -6.41 -19.29
N ALA A 71 -18.35 -5.75 -18.70
CA ALA A 71 -18.51 -4.86 -17.56
C ALA A 71 -19.34 -3.62 -17.93
N TYR A 72 -19.15 -3.08 -19.15
CA TYR A 72 -19.98 -2.00 -19.67
C TYR A 72 -21.47 -2.39 -19.77
N GLU A 73 -21.78 -3.58 -20.30
CA GLU A 73 -23.19 -4.03 -20.41
C GLU A 73 -23.82 -4.34 -19.06
N GLU A 74 -23.05 -4.85 -18.08
CA GLU A 74 -23.55 -4.99 -16.71
C GLU A 74 -23.84 -3.63 -16.05
N MET A 75 -22.92 -2.68 -16.19
CA MET A 75 -23.10 -1.31 -15.71
C MET A 75 -24.34 -0.67 -16.36
N ARG A 76 -24.48 -0.80 -17.68
CA ARG A 76 -25.62 -0.26 -18.44
C ARG A 76 -26.95 -0.88 -18.02
N ARG A 77 -26.99 -2.17 -17.69
CA ARG A 77 -28.20 -2.84 -17.18
C ARG A 77 -28.61 -2.33 -15.80
N LYS A 78 -27.65 -1.98 -14.94
CA LYS A 78 -27.90 -1.46 -13.58
C LYS A 78 -28.18 0.04 -13.55
N MET A 79 -27.76 0.78 -14.58
CA MET A 79 -28.00 2.22 -14.67
C MET A 79 -29.35 2.55 -15.32
N HIS A 80 -30.09 3.50 -14.73
CA HIS A 80 -31.35 4.02 -15.28
C HIS A 80 -31.13 5.03 -16.42
N THR A 81 -29.89 5.49 -16.61
CA THR A 81 -29.50 6.49 -17.62
C THR A 81 -28.39 5.96 -18.51
N VAL A 82 -28.36 6.39 -19.77
CA VAL A 82 -27.30 6.03 -20.72
C VAL A 82 -26.13 7.01 -20.52
N PRO A 83 -24.97 6.56 -20.04
CA PRO A 83 -23.86 7.46 -19.80
C PRO A 83 -23.13 7.82 -21.10
N THR A 84 -22.68 9.08 -21.19
CA THR A 84 -21.92 9.59 -22.35
C THR A 84 -20.55 8.94 -22.41
N ALA A 85 -19.99 8.77 -23.62
CA ALA A 85 -18.68 8.16 -23.80
C ALA A 85 -17.54 8.85 -23.03
N GLN A 86 -17.63 10.15 -22.73
CA GLN A 86 -16.64 10.93 -21.98
C GLN A 86 -16.84 10.90 -20.46
N GLN A 87 -17.95 10.32 -19.98
CA GLN A 87 -18.25 10.26 -18.55
C GLN A 87 -17.21 9.36 -17.83
N LEU A 88 -16.75 9.80 -16.67
CA LEU A 88 -15.87 9.01 -15.80
C LEU A 88 -16.71 8.12 -14.90
N VAL A 89 -16.30 6.86 -14.77
CA VAL A 89 -16.82 5.92 -13.78
C VAL A 89 -15.72 5.58 -12.81
N PHE A 90 -16.08 5.55 -11.52
CA PHE A 90 -15.16 5.25 -10.43
C PHE A 90 -15.35 3.79 -10.01
N PHE A 91 -14.25 3.10 -9.77
CA PHE A 91 -14.26 1.72 -9.33
C PHE A 91 -13.16 1.49 -8.29
N ASN A 92 -13.37 0.47 -7.46
CA ASN A 92 -12.33 0.02 -6.55
C ASN A 92 -11.48 -1.07 -7.22
N LYS A 93 -10.15 -0.98 -7.16
CA LYS A 93 -9.26 -2.02 -7.69
C LYS A 93 -9.20 -3.28 -6.82
N GLY A 94 -9.72 -3.25 -5.59
CA GLY A 94 -9.68 -4.42 -4.71
C GLY A 94 -10.59 -4.31 -3.50
N LEU A 95 -11.83 -4.75 -3.68
CA LEU A 95 -12.68 -5.42 -2.67
C LEU A 95 -13.80 -6.17 -3.39
#